data_AF-A0AB73KWK5-F1
#
_entry.id   AF-A0AB73KWK5-F1
#
_cell.length_a   1.000
_cell.length_b   1.000
_cell.length_c   1.000
_cell.angle_alpha   90.00
_cell.angle_beta   90.00
_cell.angle_gamma   90.00
#
_symmetry.space_group_name_H-M   'P 1'
#
loop_
_entity.id
_entity.type
_entity.pdbx_description
1 polymer ?
#
loop_
_entity_poly.entity_id
_entity_poly.type
_entity_poly.pdbx_seq_one_letter_code
_entity_poly.pdbx_strand_id
1 'polypeptide(L)' 'LTSVADANIGSIMGIGFPAWTGGAIQYINGYEGGLPGFVARARELTEKYGARFTPPELLLEKAERGEKFSDPDRT' A
#
# COMPACT_ATOMS: atom_id res chain seq x y z
N LEU A 1 -6.42 -13.87 -1.87
CA LEU A 1 -5.17 -13.77 -1.08
C LEU A 1 -5.57 -13.47 0.35
N THR A 2 -5.23 -14.34 1.29
CA THR A 2 -5.81 -14.36 2.65
C THR A 2 -4.92 -13.72 3.71
N SER A 3 -3.75 -13.20 3.33
CA SER A 3 -2.81 -12.50 4.22
C SER A 3 -2.01 -11.40 3.51
N VAL A 4 -1.55 -10.41 4.26
CA VAL A 4 -0.53 -9.41 3.89
C VAL A 4 0.78 -10.09 3.48
N ALA A 5 1.16 -11.18 4.16
CA ALA A 5 2.34 -11.96 3.78
C ALA A 5 2.22 -12.50 2.35
N ASP A 6 1.09 -13.12 1.99
CA ASP A 6 0.86 -13.64 0.64
C ASP A 6 0.87 -12.50 -0.40
N ALA A 7 0.32 -11.33 -0.07
CA ALA A 7 0.31 -10.17 -0.97
C ALA A 7 1.72 -9.68 -1.28
N ASN A 8 2.57 -9.62 -0.27
CA ASN A 8 3.96 -9.23 -0.44
C ASN A 8 4.74 -10.26 -1.27
N ILE A 9 4.64 -11.55 -0.93
CA ILE A 9 5.30 -12.62 -1.70
C ILE A 9 4.79 -12.65 -3.15
N GLY A 10 3.48 -12.60 -3.34
CA GLY A 10 2.86 -12.57 -4.66
C GLY A 10 3.30 -11.37 -5.49
N SER A 11 3.47 -10.19 -4.88
CA SER A 11 3.97 -9.01 -5.59
C SER A 11 5.42 -9.17 -6.05
N ILE A 12 6.29 -9.74 -5.21
CA ILE A 12 7.71 -9.94 -5.54
C ILE A 12 7.84 -11.00 -6.64
N MET A 13 7.20 -12.15 -6.46
CA MET A 13 7.39 -13.31 -7.35
C MET A 13 6.54 -13.24 -8.61
N GLY A 14 5.37 -12.58 -8.55
CA GLY A 14 4.42 -12.53 -9.67
C GLY A 14 4.67 -11.38 -10.64
N ILE A 15 4.89 -10.17 -10.13
CA ILE A 15 5.06 -8.96 -10.95
C ILE A 15 6.47 -8.36 -10.88
N GLY A 16 7.40 -8.99 -10.16
CA GLY A 16 8.77 -8.53 -10.02
C GLY A 16 8.92 -7.28 -9.13
N PHE A 17 8.03 -7.10 -8.14
CA PHE A 17 8.12 -5.95 -7.23
C PHE A 17 9.47 -5.96 -6.48
N PRO A 18 10.14 -4.80 -6.27
CA PRO A 18 11.49 -4.78 -5.70
C PRO A 18 11.57 -5.43 -4.32
N ALA A 19 12.28 -6.56 -4.21
CA ALA A 19 12.29 -7.40 -3.00
C ALA A 19 12.81 -6.69 -1.74
N TRP A 20 13.75 -5.75 -1.88
CA TRP A 20 14.32 -4.98 -0.77
C TRP A 20 13.32 -4.07 -0.04
N THR A 21 12.14 -3.84 -0.63
CA THR A 21 11.04 -3.10 0.00
C THR A 21 10.14 -3.99 0.88
N GLY A 22 10.32 -5.31 0.82
CA GLY A 22 9.46 -6.28 1.49
C GLY A 22 8.13 -6.56 0.76
N GLY A 23 7.94 -6.04 -0.46
CA GLY A 23 6.73 -6.25 -1.27
C GLY A 23 5.81 -5.03 -1.31
N ALA A 24 4.76 -5.10 -2.14
CA ALA A 24 3.91 -3.94 -2.43
C ALA A 24 3.22 -3.36 -1.18
N ILE A 25 2.77 -4.21 -0.26
CA ILE A 25 2.09 -3.75 0.96
C ILE A 25 3.10 -3.18 1.96
N GLN A 26 4.28 -3.79 2.10
CA GLN A 26 5.33 -3.23 2.96
C GLN A 26 5.84 -1.89 2.43
N TYR A 27 5.93 -1.74 1.12
CA TYR A 27 6.27 -0.46 0.50
C TYR A 27 5.28 0.65 0.88
N ILE A 28 3.97 0.36 0.86
CA ILE A 28 2.94 1.32 1.29
C ILE A 28 3.09 1.67 2.78
N ASN A 29 3.27 0.66 3.64
CA ASN A 29 3.44 0.88 5.08
C ASN A 29 4.72 1.67 5.44
N GLY A 30 5.79 1.46 4.67
CA GLY A 30 7.10 2.09 4.85
C GLY A 30 7.29 3.38 4.04
N TYR A 31 6.26 3.84 3.33
CA TYR A 31 6.31 5.08 2.58
C TYR A 31 6.60 6.27 3.51
N GLU A 32 7.21 7.33 2.98
CA GLU A 32 7.46 8.54 3.75
C GLU A 32 6.13 9.14 4.25
N GLY A 33 5.98 9.32 5.56
CA GLY A 33 4.70 9.70 6.17
C GLY A 33 3.68 8.55 6.28
N GLY A 34 4.10 7.31 6.05
CA GLY A 34 3.27 6.10 6.14
C GLY A 34 2.16 6.04 5.09
N LEU A 35 1.09 5.32 5.43
CA LEU A 35 -0.09 5.20 4.57
C LEU A 35 -0.71 6.57 4.21
N PRO A 36 -0.82 7.57 5.12
CA PRO A 36 -1.26 8.91 4.76
C PRO A 36 -0.38 9.59 3.70
N GLY A 37 0.95 9.48 3.84
CA GLY A 37 1.89 10.01 2.84
C GLY A 37 1.75 9.34 1.48
N PHE A 38 1.52 8.03 1.46
CA PHE A 38 1.25 7.30 0.22
C PHE A 38 -0.05 7.76 -0.46
N VAL A 39 -1.12 7.96 0.33
CA VAL A 39 -2.40 8.48 -0.18
C VAL A 39 -2.26 9.90 -0.72
N ALA A 40 -1.52 10.77 -0.03
CA ALA A 40 -1.22 12.12 -0.51
C ALA A 40 -0.52 12.07 -1.88
N ARG A 41 0.48 11.19 -2.02
CA ARG A 41 1.16 10.99 -3.30
C ARG A 41 0.24 10.46 -4.40
N ALA A 42 -0.66 9.53 -4.08
CA ALA A 42 -1.64 9.01 -5.04
C ALA A 42 -2.60 10.11 -5.53
N ARG A 43 -3.01 11.04 -4.65
CA ARG A 43 -3.83 12.20 -5.01
C ARG A 43 -3.09 13.15 -5.96
N GLU A 44 -1.83 13.47 -5.69
CA GLU A 44 -1.01 14.29 -6.60
C GLU A 44 -0.90 13.65 -8.00
N LEU A 45 -0.74 12.32 -8.06
CA LEU A 45 -0.70 11.58 -9.33
C LEU A 45 -2.06 11.56 -10.02
N THR A 46 -3.16 11.53 -9.25
CA THR A 46 -4.52 11.63 -9.78
C THR A 46 -4.76 12.96 -10.45
N GLU A 47 -4.36 14.06 -9.82
CA GLU A 47 -4.47 15.41 -10.37
C GLU A 47 -3.64 15.55 -11.66
N LYS A 48 -2.45 14.97 -11.68
CA LYS A 48 -1.50 15.12 -12.79
C LYS A 48 -1.77 14.18 -13.98
N TYR A 49 -2.23 12.96 -13.71
CA TYR A 49 -2.31 11.88 -14.70
C TYR A 49 -3.68 11.21 -14.79
N GLY A 50 -4.66 11.68 -14.02
CA GLY A 50 -6.05 11.26 -14.08
C GLY A 50 -6.42 10.08 -13.17
N ALA A 51 -7.68 9.65 -13.31
CA ALA A 51 -8.37 8.76 -12.36
C ALA A 51 -7.73 7.38 -12.15
N ARG A 52 -6.78 6.95 -13.00
CA ARG A 52 -6.06 5.68 -12.82
C ARG A 52 -5.24 5.66 -11.52
N PHE A 53 -4.86 6.82 -11.00
CA PHE A 53 -4.10 6.95 -9.75
C PHE A 53 -4.98 7.24 -8.53
N THR A 54 -6.31 7.30 -8.70
CA THR A 54 -7.23 7.57 -7.59
C THR A 54 -7.06 6.48 -6.52
N PRO A 55 -6.69 6.85 -5.28
CA PRO A 55 -6.57 5.88 -4.22
C PRO A 55 -7.94 5.26 -3.93
N PRO A 56 -8.07 3.92 -3.84
CA PRO A 56 -9.32 3.27 -3.44
C PRO A 56 -9.75 3.67 -2.03
N GLU A 57 -11.06 3.62 -1.78
CA GLU A 57 -11.68 4.03 -0.50
C GLU A 57 -11.03 3.35 0.72
N LEU A 58 -10.71 2.06 0.63
CA LEU A 58 -10.04 1.32 1.70
C LEU A 58 -8.71 1.96 2.15
N LEU A 59 -7.94 2.53 1.22
CA LEU A 59 -6.70 3.23 1.57
C LEU A 59 -6.99 4.56 2.25
N LEU A 60 -8.06 5.25 1.84
CA LEU A 60 -8.48 6.51 2.44
C LEU A 60 -8.92 6.29 3.88
N GLU A 61 -9.84 5.36 4.11
CA GLU A 61 -10.34 5.03 5.45
C GLU A 61 -9.19 4.62 6.40
N LYS A 62 -8.27 3.77 5.94
CA LYS A 62 -7.13 3.35 6.76
C LYS A 62 -6.14 4.48 7.00
N ALA A 63 -5.93 5.36 6.03
CA ALA A 63 -5.07 6.54 6.20
C ALA A 63 -5.64 7.51 7.23
N GLU A 64 -6.95 7.77 7.19
CA GLU A 64 -7.64 8.62 8.17
C GLU A 64 -7.52 8.08 9.60
N ARG A 65 -7.54 6.75 9.75
CA ARG A 65 -7.34 6.07 11.05
C ARG A 65 -5.86 5.91 11.44
N GLY A 66 -4.91 6.29 10.59
CA GLY A 66 -3.48 6.11 10.83
C GLY A 66 -3.04 4.64 10.91
N GLU A 67 -3.81 3.73 10.30
CA GLU A 67 -3.56 2.30 10.35
C GLU A 67 -2.51 1.84 9.35
N LYS A 68 -1.88 0.71 9.66
CA LYS A 68 -1.05 -0.04 8.72
C LYS A 68 -1.81 -1.25 8.18
N PHE A 69 -1.34 -1.79 7.06
CA PHE A 69 -1.72 -3.12 6.65
C PHE A 69 -0.92 -4.15 7.45
N SER A 70 -1.63 -4.98 8.21
CA SER A 70 -1.07 -6.13 8.91
C SER A 70 -2.03 -7.31 8.76
N ASP A 71 -1.50 -8.51 8.97
CA ASP A 71 -2.36 -9.67 9.18
C ASP A 71 -3.16 -9.49 10.48
N PRO A 72 -4.43 -9.91 10.53
CA PRO A 72 -5.15 -9.97 11.79
C PRO A 72 -4.42 -10.94 12.73
N ASP A 73 -3.99 -10.42 13.87
CA ASP A 73 -3.27 -11.07 14.97
C ASP A 73 -2.66 -12.44 14.67
N ARG A 74 -1.42 -12.44 14.17
CA ARG A 74 -0.50 -13.53 14.49
C ARG A 74 0.05 -13.27 15.88
N THR A 75 -0.64 -13.78 16.91
CA THR A 75 0.02 -14.14 18.19
C THR A 75 1.19 -15.08 17.94
#